data_AF-A0A1F3KGD8-F1
#
_entry.id   AF-A0A1F3KGD8-F1
#
_cell.length_a   1.000
_cell.length_b   1.000
_cell.length_c   1.000
_cell.angle_alpha   90.00
_cell.angle_beta   90.00
_cell.angle_gamma   90.00
#
_symmetry.space_group_name_H-M   'P 1'
#
loop_
_entity.id
_entity.type
_entity.pdbx_description
1 polymer ?
#
loop_
_entity_poly.entity_id
_entity_poly.type
_entity_poly.pdbx_seq_one_letter_code
_entity_poly.pdbx_strand_id
1 'polypeptide(L)'
;MGADAVTAINTSKGIVVIDAGISYSLTKQYRKQFEKVFSKTYCALLINTHGHPDHTGGNLVFNDAEIVAHVNCIKEMQEQIKNPENVSKNLLKTIESYNNQLKMVDSSSVDWCDAYCQKARYFSAYNDLLEKKQLNFPGLTFTDSLFISMGDVSFDMIYFGKAHSESDILIYVPELKLLFSGDIFTKYGKHHICNADKQLSLRRGHVKKWLQKRKHKIEKIIGGHGEIMSKDDMDAFCKNLVMHEKNPFLYNNIM
;
A
#
# COMPACT_ATOMS: atom_id res chain seq x y z
N MET A 1 10.01 -2.86 -10.48
CA MET A 1 8.97 -2.80 -9.45
C MET A 1 9.56 -2.07 -8.26
N GLY A 2 8.85 -1.06 -7.75
CA GLY A 2 9.33 -0.21 -6.66
C GLY A 2 9.46 -0.96 -5.33
N ALA A 3 10.02 -0.31 -4.32
CA ALA A 3 9.96 -0.81 -2.96
C ALA A 3 8.65 -0.37 -2.30
N ASP A 4 8.08 -1.16 -1.37
CA ASP A 4 6.87 -0.75 -0.62
C ASP A 4 7.09 0.63 -0.01
N ALA A 5 6.09 1.49 -0.19
CA ALA A 5 6.11 2.82 0.35
C ALA A 5 5.62 2.81 1.80
N VAL A 6 6.41 3.42 2.68
CA VAL A 6 5.97 3.84 4.01
C VAL A 6 6.02 5.37 4.01
N THR A 7 4.85 6.00 3.99
CA THR A 7 4.77 7.47 3.92
C THR A 7 4.38 8.03 5.28
N ALA A 8 5.17 8.97 5.80
CA ALA A 8 4.86 9.66 7.04
C ALA A 8 4.49 11.13 6.77
N ILE A 9 3.42 11.60 7.39
CA ILE A 9 2.89 12.96 7.29
C ILE A 9 2.90 13.57 8.70
N ASN A 10 3.59 14.70 8.83
CA ASN A 10 3.61 15.45 10.08
C ASN A 10 2.31 16.24 10.25
N THR A 11 1.63 16.08 11.38
CA THR A 11 0.42 16.82 11.72
C THR A 11 0.52 17.40 13.13
N SER A 12 -0.34 18.35 13.47
CA SER A 12 -0.46 18.94 14.80
C SER A 12 -0.86 17.95 15.89
N LYS A 13 -1.56 16.84 15.56
CA LYS A 13 -1.93 15.79 16.55
C LYS A 13 -0.92 14.65 16.69
N GLY A 14 0.09 14.58 15.82
CA GLY A 14 1.06 13.49 15.79
C GLY A 14 1.49 13.15 14.37
N ILE A 15 2.36 12.17 14.22
CA ILE A 15 2.72 11.65 12.90
C ILE A 15 1.60 10.71 12.43
N VAL A 16 1.17 10.87 11.19
CA VAL A 16 0.29 9.93 10.50
C VAL A 16 1.11 9.14 9.51
N VAL A 17 0.97 7.82 9.51
CA VAL A 17 1.71 6.94 8.60
C VAL A 17 0.74 6.22 7.68
N ILE A 18 1.10 6.12 6.40
CA ILE A 18 0.40 5.35 5.38
C ILE A 18 1.25 4.13 5.05
N ASP A 19 0.69 2.96 5.33
CA ASP A 19 1.32 1.64 5.28
C ASP A 19 2.58 1.49 6.14
N ALA A 20 2.98 0.25 6.38
CA ALA A 20 4.04 -0.09 7.32
C ALA A 20 5.11 -1.02 6.73
N GLY A 21 5.12 -1.24 5.41
CA GLY A 21 6.14 -2.05 4.74
C GLY A 21 6.09 -3.53 5.10
N ILE A 22 6.95 -4.33 4.46
CA ILE A 22 7.00 -5.79 4.61
C ILE A 22 7.53 -6.33 5.95
N SER A 23 8.25 -5.52 6.74
CA SER A 23 9.05 -6.01 7.87
C SER A 23 9.04 -5.06 9.05
N TYR A 24 8.83 -5.61 10.24
CA TYR A 24 9.02 -4.91 11.51
C TYR A 24 10.43 -4.36 11.67
N SER A 25 11.45 -5.17 11.41
CA SER A 25 12.85 -4.77 11.59
C SER A 25 13.27 -3.64 10.65
N LEU A 26 12.82 -3.69 9.40
CA LEU A 26 13.08 -2.62 8.43
C LEU A 26 12.29 -1.34 8.76
N THR A 27 11.01 -1.48 9.08
CA THR A 27 10.13 -0.34 9.37
C THR A 27 10.53 0.42 10.64
N LYS A 28 11.17 -0.24 11.62
CA LYS A 28 11.84 0.48 12.73
C LYS A 28 12.87 1.48 12.25
N GLN A 29 13.61 1.18 11.18
CA GLN A 29 14.59 2.10 10.62
C GLN A 29 13.92 3.26 9.90
N TYR A 30 12.82 3.01 9.18
CA TYR A 30 12.00 4.07 8.57
C TYR A 30 11.44 5.01 9.63
N ARG A 31 10.94 4.47 10.74
CA ARG A 31 10.45 5.26 11.89
C ARG A 31 11.51 6.21 12.40
N LYS A 32 12.72 5.73 12.68
CA LYS A 32 13.82 6.60 13.10
C LYS A 32 14.12 7.73 12.10
N GLN A 33 13.99 7.49 10.80
CA GLN A 33 14.25 8.53 9.79
C GLN A 33 13.20 9.64 9.86
N PHE A 34 11.91 9.33 9.82
CA PHE A 34 10.90 10.39 9.85
C PHE A 34 10.79 11.04 11.24
N GLU A 35 11.09 10.33 12.33
CA GLU A 35 11.16 10.93 13.67
C GLU A 35 12.24 12.01 13.75
N LYS A 36 13.40 11.73 13.14
CA LYS A 36 14.49 12.70 13.01
C LYS A 36 14.10 13.89 12.13
N VAL A 37 13.48 13.63 10.97
CA VAL A 37 13.06 14.69 10.03
C VAL A 37 12.01 15.59 10.64
N PHE A 38 11.03 15.04 11.36
CA PHE A 38 9.94 15.81 11.97
C PHE A 38 10.26 16.33 13.37
N SER A 39 11.38 15.91 13.96
CA SER A 39 11.71 16.18 15.37
C SER A 39 10.55 15.82 16.31
N LYS A 40 9.90 14.67 16.05
CA LYS A 40 8.69 14.20 16.72
C LYS A 40 8.69 12.68 16.76
N THR A 41 8.31 12.08 17.88
CA THR A 41 8.33 10.61 18.06
C THR A 41 6.94 9.98 18.11
N TYR A 42 5.92 10.76 18.46
CA TYR A 42 4.57 10.25 18.63
C TYR A 42 3.88 10.02 17.27
N CYS A 43 3.56 8.76 16.99
CA CYS A 43 2.70 8.37 15.87
C CYS A 43 1.26 8.25 16.39
N ALA A 44 0.35 9.05 15.85
CA ALA A 44 -1.03 9.08 16.33
C ALA A 44 -1.96 8.18 15.50
N LEU A 45 -1.62 7.95 14.23
CA LEU A 45 -2.45 7.19 13.30
C LEU A 45 -1.59 6.41 12.31
N LEU A 46 -1.92 5.15 12.09
CA LEU A 46 -1.43 4.35 10.96
C LEU A 46 -2.64 3.98 10.09
N ILE A 47 -2.57 4.24 8.80
CA ILE A 47 -3.62 3.87 7.85
C ILE A 47 -3.05 2.80 6.91
N ASN A 48 -3.62 1.60 6.93
CA ASN A 48 -3.28 0.56 5.95
C ASN A 48 -4.16 0.73 4.70
N THR A 49 -3.53 0.78 3.53
CA THR A 49 -4.21 0.88 2.24
C THR A 49 -4.89 -0.44 1.87
N HIS A 50 -4.31 -1.56 2.27
CA HIS A 50 -4.88 -2.89 2.20
C HIS A 50 -4.08 -3.88 3.06
N GLY A 51 -4.51 -5.15 3.10
CA GLY A 51 -4.03 -6.13 4.05
C GLY A 51 -2.81 -6.93 3.64
N HIS A 52 -2.13 -6.66 2.51
CA HIS A 52 -0.99 -7.47 2.08
C HIS A 52 0.25 -7.35 3.00
N PRO A 53 1.13 -8.37 3.03
CA PRO A 53 2.25 -8.41 3.98
C PRO A 53 3.20 -7.23 3.82
N ASP A 54 3.41 -6.78 2.59
CA ASP A 54 4.28 -5.67 2.20
C ASP A 54 3.72 -4.28 2.54
N HIS A 55 2.47 -4.21 3.01
CA HIS A 55 1.83 -3.00 3.51
C HIS A 55 1.59 -3.03 5.03
N THR A 56 1.53 -4.24 5.62
CA THR A 56 1.11 -4.43 7.02
C THR A 56 2.16 -5.09 7.91
N GLY A 57 3.24 -5.64 7.33
CA GLY A 57 4.26 -6.41 8.04
C GLY A 57 5.00 -5.64 9.12
N GLY A 58 5.12 -4.32 8.97
CA GLY A 58 5.69 -3.44 10.00
C GLY A 58 4.69 -2.81 10.97
N ASN A 59 3.40 -3.16 10.95
CA ASN A 59 2.37 -2.52 11.80
C ASN A 59 2.74 -2.52 13.30
N LEU A 60 3.45 -3.54 13.78
CA LEU A 60 3.89 -3.64 15.18
C LEU A 60 4.84 -2.50 15.60
N VAL A 61 5.50 -1.84 14.66
CA VAL A 61 6.34 -0.66 14.92
C VAL A 61 5.52 0.52 15.44
N PHE A 62 4.22 0.57 15.14
CA PHE A 62 3.31 1.68 15.40
C PHE A 62 2.29 1.35 16.50
N ASN A 63 2.73 0.65 17.54
CA ASN A 63 1.86 0.26 18.66
C ASN A 63 1.35 1.44 19.50
N ASP A 64 1.89 2.64 19.30
CA ASP A 64 1.45 3.90 19.90
C ASP A 64 0.35 4.61 19.09
N ALA A 65 0.06 4.14 17.87
CA ALA A 65 -0.92 4.71 16.96
C ALA A 65 -2.24 3.91 16.94
N GLU A 66 -3.36 4.58 16.70
CA GLU A 66 -4.57 3.90 16.25
C GLU A 66 -4.34 3.38 14.83
N ILE A 67 -4.61 2.10 14.58
CA ILE A 67 -4.43 1.49 13.26
C ILE A 67 -5.79 1.40 12.56
N VAL A 68 -5.89 2.03 11.40
CA VAL A 68 -7.12 2.16 10.60
C VAL A 68 -6.99 1.41 9.29
N ALA A 69 -8.02 0.63 8.95
CA ALA A 69 -8.12 -0.04 7.65
C ALA A 69 -9.57 -0.34 7.26
N HIS A 70 -9.79 -0.78 6.03
CA HIS A 70 -11.06 -1.42 5.67
C HIS A 70 -11.22 -2.75 6.43
N VAL A 71 -12.46 -3.14 6.78
CA VAL A 71 -12.74 -4.35 7.59
C VAL A 71 -12.17 -5.64 6.99
N ASN A 72 -12.04 -5.74 5.66
CA ASN A 72 -11.47 -6.92 5.02
C ASN A 72 -9.95 -7.04 5.20
N CYS A 73 -9.24 -5.95 5.55
CA CYS A 73 -7.80 -5.97 5.80
C CYS A 73 -7.45 -6.95 6.92
N ILE A 74 -8.28 -7.02 7.98
CA ILE A 74 -8.10 -7.98 9.08
C ILE A 74 -8.14 -9.42 8.57
N LYS A 75 -9.06 -9.74 7.65
CA LYS A 75 -9.21 -11.10 7.10
C LYS A 75 -7.98 -11.50 6.29
N GLU A 76 -7.48 -10.61 5.45
CA GLU A 76 -6.28 -10.84 4.65
C GLU A 76 -5.03 -11.04 5.53
N MET A 77 -4.85 -10.19 6.54
CA MET A 77 -3.76 -10.35 7.51
C MET A 77 -3.88 -11.66 8.29
N GLN A 78 -5.09 -12.07 8.67
CA GLN A 78 -5.33 -13.36 9.33
C GLN A 78 -4.98 -14.54 8.41
N GLU A 79 -5.27 -14.45 7.12
CA GLU A 79 -4.94 -15.51 6.16
C GLU A 79 -3.43 -15.72 6.01
N GLN A 80 -2.64 -14.65 6.10
CA GLN A 80 -1.18 -14.73 6.02
C GLN A 80 -0.57 -15.56 7.15
N ILE A 81 -1.10 -15.45 8.37
CA ILE A 81 -0.56 -16.16 9.54
C ILE A 81 -1.08 -17.59 9.68
N LYS A 82 -2.08 -18.01 8.87
CA LYS A 82 -2.61 -19.39 8.94
C LYS A 82 -1.58 -20.45 8.53
N ASN A 83 -0.67 -20.13 7.60
CA ASN A 83 0.27 -21.09 7.03
C ASN A 83 1.71 -20.55 7.05
N PRO A 84 2.35 -20.43 8.22
CA PRO A 84 3.68 -19.85 8.36
C PRO A 84 4.77 -20.60 7.55
N GLU A 85 4.61 -21.91 7.35
CA GLU A 85 5.51 -22.71 6.50
C GLU A 85 5.46 -22.27 5.03
N ASN A 86 4.26 -21.99 4.50
CA ASN A 86 4.10 -21.49 3.15
C ASN A 86 4.66 -20.08 2.99
N VAL A 87 4.46 -19.21 4.00
CA VAL A 87 5.05 -17.86 4.02
C VAL A 87 6.58 -17.97 3.99
N SER A 88 7.16 -18.79 4.86
CA SER A 88 8.60 -19.06 4.92
C SER A 88 9.15 -19.54 3.57
N LYS A 89 8.50 -20.55 2.97
CA LYS A 89 8.87 -21.10 1.66
C LYS A 89 8.83 -20.04 0.55
N ASN A 90 7.79 -19.21 0.53
CA ASN A 90 7.64 -18.16 -0.48
C ASN A 90 8.70 -17.07 -0.32
N LEU A 91 8.99 -16.64 0.91
CA LEU A 91 10.06 -15.67 1.20
C LEU A 91 11.42 -16.21 0.74
N LEU A 92 11.77 -17.45 1.10
CA LEU A 92 13.01 -18.08 0.68
C LEU A 92 13.13 -18.19 -0.84
N LYS A 93 12.05 -18.59 -1.52
CA LYS A 93 12.01 -18.64 -2.99
C LYS A 93 12.29 -17.27 -3.61
N THR A 94 11.68 -16.20 -3.08
CA THR A 94 11.91 -14.84 -3.57
C THR A 94 13.35 -14.37 -3.29
N ILE A 95 13.88 -14.64 -2.11
CA ILE A 95 15.29 -14.33 -1.75
C ILE A 95 16.24 -15.05 -2.72
N GLU A 96 15.98 -16.32 -3.04
CA GLU A 96 16.81 -17.09 -3.97
C GLU A 96 16.71 -16.57 -5.42
N SER A 97 15.52 -16.12 -5.85
CA SER A 97 15.35 -15.46 -7.14
C SER A 97 16.25 -14.22 -7.26
N TYR A 98 16.27 -13.35 -6.26
CA TYR A 98 17.15 -12.17 -6.26
C TYR A 98 18.63 -12.55 -6.12
N ASN A 99 18.97 -13.60 -5.38
CA ASN A 99 20.35 -14.12 -5.36
C ASN A 99 20.83 -14.53 -6.74
N ASN A 100 19.97 -15.16 -7.55
CA ASN A 100 20.31 -15.54 -8.91
C ASN A 100 20.44 -14.31 -9.81
N GLN A 101 19.53 -13.33 -9.70
CA GLN A 101 19.62 -12.07 -10.43
C GLN A 101 20.94 -11.33 -10.13
N LEU A 102 21.35 -11.22 -8.86
CA LEU A 102 22.58 -10.56 -8.45
C LEU A 102 23.86 -11.17 -9.03
N LYS A 103 23.84 -12.45 -9.43
CA LYS A 103 24.97 -13.11 -10.11
C LYS A 103 25.04 -12.77 -11.60
N MET A 104 23.93 -12.30 -12.18
CA MET A 104 23.77 -12.06 -13.62
C MET A 104 23.96 -10.59 -14.01
N VAL A 105 23.90 -9.67 -13.05
CA VAL A 105 24.02 -8.22 -13.28
C VAL A 105 25.32 -7.66 -12.70
N ASP A 106 25.87 -6.63 -13.34
CA ASP A 106 27.11 -5.99 -12.90
C ASP A 106 26.96 -5.35 -11.52
N SER A 107 27.89 -5.59 -10.59
CA SER A 107 27.76 -5.15 -9.19
C SER A 107 27.84 -3.64 -8.97
N SER A 108 28.24 -2.86 -9.98
CA SER A 108 28.21 -1.40 -9.97
C SER A 108 26.94 -0.81 -10.60
N SER A 109 26.08 -1.64 -11.18
CA SER A 109 24.88 -1.20 -11.88
C SER A 109 23.74 -0.83 -10.92
N VAL A 110 22.83 0.02 -11.41
CA VAL A 110 21.58 0.35 -10.73
C VAL A 110 20.71 -0.90 -10.54
N ASP A 111 20.67 -1.80 -11.53
CA ASP A 111 19.91 -3.05 -11.45
C ASP A 111 20.40 -3.96 -10.32
N TRP A 112 21.71 -4.00 -10.06
CA TRP A 112 22.26 -4.73 -8.93
C TRP A 112 21.84 -4.11 -7.60
N CYS A 113 21.93 -2.77 -7.49
CA CYS A 113 21.48 -2.06 -6.30
C CYS A 113 20.00 -2.34 -6.01
N ASP A 114 19.14 -2.28 -7.02
CA ASP A 114 17.71 -2.57 -6.90
C ASP A 114 17.47 -4.02 -6.46
N ALA A 115 18.09 -5.00 -7.13
CA ALA A 115 17.97 -6.41 -6.76
C ALA A 115 18.47 -6.69 -5.34
N TYR A 116 19.54 -6.02 -4.91
CA TYR A 116 20.09 -6.14 -3.57
C TYR A 116 19.14 -5.57 -2.53
N CYS A 117 18.58 -4.39 -2.78
CA CYS A 117 17.56 -3.77 -1.92
C CYS A 117 16.34 -4.67 -1.78
N GLN A 118 15.83 -5.24 -2.88
CA GLN A 118 14.70 -6.16 -2.84
C GLN A 118 15.03 -7.43 -2.04
N LYS A 119 16.18 -8.06 -2.27
CA LYS A 119 16.65 -9.20 -1.47
C LYS A 119 16.70 -8.86 0.03
N ALA A 120 17.28 -7.72 0.40
CA ALA A 120 17.42 -7.28 1.78
C ALA A 120 16.06 -7.08 2.48
N ARG A 121 15.06 -6.56 1.75
CA ARG A 121 13.69 -6.40 2.23
C ARG A 121 13.05 -7.76 2.55
N TYR A 122 13.04 -8.70 1.61
CA TYR A 122 12.49 -10.03 1.84
C TYR A 122 13.26 -10.82 2.91
N PHE A 123 14.58 -10.65 2.98
CA PHE A 123 15.40 -11.26 4.03
C PHE A 123 15.04 -10.73 5.43
N SER A 124 14.72 -9.44 5.54
CA SER A 124 14.27 -8.84 6.80
C SER A 124 12.90 -9.39 7.23
N ALA A 125 11.97 -9.56 6.30
CA ALA A 125 10.68 -10.21 6.57
C ALA A 125 10.85 -11.68 6.99
N TYR A 126 11.76 -12.42 6.35
CA TYR A 126 12.09 -13.79 6.73
C TYR A 126 12.67 -13.89 8.15
N ASN A 127 13.58 -12.98 8.53
CA ASN A 127 14.12 -12.95 9.89
C ASN A 127 13.05 -12.59 10.93
N ASP A 128 12.16 -11.65 10.63
CA ASP A 128 11.04 -11.32 11.53
C ASP A 128 10.11 -12.52 11.74
N LEU A 129 9.89 -13.35 10.71
CA LEU A 129 9.15 -14.61 10.81
C LEU A 129 9.87 -15.62 11.72
N LEU A 130 11.19 -15.81 11.56
CA LEU A 130 11.99 -16.69 12.42
C LEU A 130 11.99 -16.24 13.88
N GLU A 131 12.04 -14.93 14.11
CA GLU A 131 11.93 -14.32 15.44
C GLU A 131 10.50 -14.30 15.98
N LYS A 132 9.52 -14.84 15.25
CA LYS A 132 8.10 -14.90 15.62
C LYS A 132 7.54 -13.54 15.99
N LYS A 133 7.91 -12.48 15.25
CA LYS A 133 7.29 -11.16 15.43
C LYS A 133 5.79 -11.27 15.19
N GLN A 134 5.02 -10.68 16.10
CA GLN A 134 3.56 -10.67 16.00
C GLN A 134 3.11 -9.61 15.00
N LEU A 135 2.03 -9.89 14.27
CA LEU A 135 1.33 -8.85 13.52
C LEU A 135 0.50 -7.98 14.49
N ASN A 136 0.41 -6.69 14.18
CA ASN A 136 -0.48 -5.77 14.88
C ASN A 136 -1.63 -5.39 13.95
N PHE A 137 -2.86 -5.71 14.36
CA PHE A 137 -4.04 -5.59 13.51
C PHE A 137 -4.69 -4.21 13.61
N PRO A 138 -5.44 -3.77 12.58
CA PRO A 138 -6.30 -2.59 12.67
C PRO A 138 -7.25 -2.65 13.88
N GLY A 139 -7.19 -1.61 14.73
CA GLY A 139 -8.09 -1.43 15.89
C GLY A 139 -9.41 -0.76 15.50
N LEU A 140 -9.34 0.16 14.54
CA LEU A 140 -10.50 0.86 13.97
C LEU A 140 -10.68 0.43 12.51
N THR A 141 -11.90 -0.02 12.17
CA THR A 141 -12.23 -0.42 10.79
C THR A 141 -13.46 0.29 10.25
N PHE A 142 -13.56 0.36 8.93
CA PHE A 142 -14.72 0.89 8.22
C PHE A 142 -15.09 0.01 7.01
N THR A 143 -16.30 0.20 6.49
CA THR A 143 -16.87 -0.61 5.38
C THR A 143 -17.04 0.17 4.07
N ASP A 144 -17.37 1.46 4.14
CA ASP A 144 -17.58 2.30 2.95
C ASP A 144 -16.56 3.43 2.86
N SER A 145 -16.64 4.37 3.79
CA SER A 145 -15.76 5.53 3.87
C SER A 145 -15.51 5.93 5.31
N LEU A 146 -14.40 6.60 5.56
CA LEU A 146 -14.07 7.15 6.86
C LEU A 146 -13.33 8.48 6.67
N PHE A 147 -13.69 9.47 7.48
CA PHE A 147 -13.00 10.75 7.52
C PHE A 147 -12.36 10.94 8.89
N ILE A 148 -11.08 11.27 8.93
CA ILE A 148 -10.35 11.56 10.17
C ILE A 148 -9.64 12.91 10.04
N SER A 149 -9.80 13.77 11.05
CA SER A 149 -9.04 15.02 11.18
C SER A 149 -7.93 14.89 12.22
N MET A 150 -6.70 15.12 11.77
CA MET A 150 -5.48 15.14 12.59
C MET A 150 -5.05 16.57 12.92
N GLY A 151 -6.04 17.46 13.06
CA GLY A 151 -5.86 18.89 13.32
C GLY A 151 -5.78 19.67 12.03
N ASP A 152 -4.56 20.01 11.61
CA ASP A 152 -4.21 20.77 10.40
C ASP A 152 -4.19 19.95 9.11
N VAL A 153 -4.31 18.62 9.21
CA VAL A 153 -4.37 17.71 8.07
C VAL A 153 -5.56 16.75 8.22
N SER A 154 -6.29 16.49 7.14
CA SER A 154 -7.42 15.57 7.12
C SER A 154 -7.25 14.41 6.13
N PHE A 155 -7.88 13.28 6.44
CA PHE A 155 -7.79 12.04 5.68
C PHE A 155 -9.20 11.56 5.33
N ASP A 156 -9.54 11.64 4.04
CA ASP A 156 -10.81 11.19 3.48
C ASP A 156 -10.58 9.87 2.75
N MET A 157 -11.06 8.79 3.37
CA MET A 157 -10.81 7.43 2.93
C MET A 157 -12.08 6.83 2.33
N ILE A 158 -11.93 6.09 1.22
CA ILE A 158 -13.02 5.34 0.60
C ILE A 158 -12.53 3.97 0.20
N TYR A 159 -13.31 2.93 0.53
CA TYR A 159 -13.05 1.58 0.05
C TYR A 159 -13.21 1.54 -1.48
N PHE A 160 -12.23 1.04 -2.21
CA PHE A 160 -12.33 1.01 -3.68
C PHE A 160 -13.33 -0.04 -4.17
N GLY A 161 -13.58 -1.07 -3.36
CA GLY A 161 -14.09 -2.35 -3.85
C GLY A 161 -12.94 -3.31 -4.08
N LYS A 162 -13.25 -4.61 -4.18
CA LYS A 162 -12.25 -5.63 -4.52
C LYS A 162 -11.58 -5.25 -5.85
N ALA A 163 -10.25 -5.17 -5.84
CA ALA A 163 -9.45 -4.87 -7.02
C ALA A 163 -8.13 -5.63 -6.98
N HIS A 164 -7.07 -5.02 -6.45
CA HIS A 164 -5.78 -5.67 -6.22
C HIS A 164 -5.88 -6.66 -5.06
N SER A 165 -6.61 -6.27 -4.02
CA SER A 165 -6.93 -7.06 -2.84
C SER A 165 -8.44 -7.00 -2.57
N GLU A 166 -8.86 -7.60 -1.46
CA GLU A 166 -10.23 -7.57 -0.93
C GLU A 166 -10.50 -6.35 -0.06
N SER A 167 -9.48 -5.56 0.27
CA SER A 167 -9.56 -4.46 1.23
C SER A 167 -9.08 -3.09 0.72
N ASP A 168 -8.77 -2.97 -0.57
CA ASP A 168 -8.18 -1.76 -1.15
C ASP A 168 -8.96 -0.49 -0.83
N ILE A 169 -8.27 0.53 -0.30
CA ILE A 169 -8.83 1.88 -0.08
C ILE A 169 -8.05 2.94 -0.86
N LEU A 170 -8.72 4.05 -1.15
CA LEU A 170 -8.09 5.30 -1.57
C LEU A 170 -8.09 6.29 -0.40
N ILE A 171 -7.04 7.10 -0.28
CA ILE A 171 -6.88 8.08 0.79
C ILE A 171 -6.61 9.45 0.17
N TYR A 172 -7.54 10.40 0.28
CA TYR A 172 -7.32 11.77 -0.15
C TYR A 172 -6.99 12.67 1.03
N VAL A 173 -5.93 13.47 0.88
CA VAL A 173 -5.45 14.45 1.85
C VAL A 173 -5.61 15.85 1.23
N PRO A 174 -6.72 16.55 1.51
CA PRO A 174 -7.06 17.82 0.86
C PRO A 174 -6.00 18.90 1.01
N GLU A 175 -5.45 19.06 2.21
CA GLU A 175 -4.50 20.12 2.56
C GLU A 175 -3.17 19.94 1.84
N LEU A 176 -2.83 18.69 1.50
CA LEU A 176 -1.64 18.34 0.71
C LEU A 176 -1.93 18.14 -0.77
N LYS A 177 -3.19 18.25 -1.20
CA LYS A 177 -3.65 17.96 -2.57
C LYS A 177 -3.15 16.60 -3.07
N LEU A 178 -3.14 15.62 -2.18
CA LEU A 178 -2.46 14.34 -2.34
C LEU A 178 -3.47 13.19 -2.31
N LEU A 179 -3.28 12.20 -3.17
CA LEU A 179 -4.06 10.95 -3.18
C LEU A 179 -3.11 9.77 -3.00
N PHE A 180 -3.40 8.88 -2.05
CA PHE A 180 -2.79 7.56 -1.98
C PHE A 180 -3.69 6.54 -2.65
N SER A 181 -3.11 5.70 -3.49
CA SER A 181 -3.84 4.70 -4.26
C SER A 181 -3.61 3.25 -3.84
N GLY A 182 -2.70 3.03 -2.88
CA GLY A 182 -2.13 1.70 -2.67
C GLY A 182 -1.68 1.11 -4.01
N ASP A 183 -1.98 -0.16 -4.20
CA ASP A 183 -1.60 -0.91 -5.40
C ASP A 183 -2.70 -0.96 -6.47
N ILE A 184 -3.71 -0.10 -6.35
CA ILE A 184 -4.76 0.02 -7.38
C ILE A 184 -4.20 0.73 -8.63
N PHE A 185 -3.39 1.78 -8.44
CA PHE A 185 -2.79 2.56 -9.53
C PHE A 185 -1.27 2.34 -9.54
N THR A 186 -0.70 1.97 -10.67
CA THR A 186 0.75 1.90 -10.85
C THR A 186 1.14 2.53 -12.18
N LYS A 187 2.29 3.21 -12.21
CA LYS A 187 2.81 3.92 -13.40
C LYS A 187 3.30 2.96 -14.50
N TYR A 188 3.67 1.73 -14.14
CA TYR A 188 4.39 0.79 -15.01
C TYR A 188 3.57 -0.44 -15.45
N GLY A 189 2.27 -0.46 -15.20
CA GLY A 189 1.39 -1.53 -15.66
C GLY A 189 0.91 -2.50 -14.58
N LYS A 190 -0.12 -3.25 -14.98
CA LYS A 190 -1.18 -3.90 -14.19
C LYS A 190 -0.74 -4.53 -12.86
N HIS A 191 -1.53 -4.27 -11.81
CA HIS A 191 -1.85 -5.32 -10.85
C HIS A 191 -3.17 -5.98 -11.27
N HIS A 192 -3.33 -7.26 -10.95
CA HIS A 192 -4.50 -8.03 -11.31
C HIS A 192 -5.73 -7.41 -10.64
N ILE A 193 -6.52 -6.63 -11.38
CA ILE A 193 -7.81 -6.14 -10.91
C ILE A 193 -8.81 -7.27 -11.09
N CYS A 194 -9.48 -7.68 -10.01
CA CYS A 194 -10.51 -8.71 -10.13
C CYS A 194 -11.62 -8.29 -11.12
N ASN A 195 -12.16 -9.27 -11.84
CA ASN A 195 -13.32 -9.06 -12.71
C ASN A 195 -14.48 -8.52 -11.88
N ALA A 196 -15.16 -7.50 -12.40
CA ALA A 196 -16.30 -6.91 -11.70
C ALA A 196 -17.56 -7.73 -11.95
N ASP A 197 -18.26 -8.07 -10.87
CA ASP A 197 -19.68 -8.39 -10.93
C ASP A 197 -20.52 -7.09 -10.90
N LYS A 198 -21.85 -7.24 -10.85
CA LYS A 198 -22.78 -6.10 -10.78
C LYS A 198 -22.55 -5.24 -9.53
N GLN A 199 -22.22 -5.84 -8.39
CA GLN A 199 -22.01 -5.14 -7.12
C GLN A 199 -20.71 -4.34 -7.16
N LEU A 200 -19.62 -4.94 -7.66
CA LEU A 200 -18.34 -4.27 -7.85
C LEU A 200 -18.43 -3.13 -8.87
N SER A 201 -19.20 -3.31 -9.94
CA SER A 201 -19.44 -2.24 -10.94
C SER A 201 -20.15 -1.03 -10.31
N LEU A 202 -21.18 -1.25 -9.49
CA LEU A 202 -21.84 -0.18 -8.74
C LEU A 202 -20.88 0.50 -7.76
N ARG A 203 -20.05 -0.29 -7.07
CA ARG A 203 -19.03 0.23 -6.15
C ARG A 203 -18.04 1.14 -6.87
N ARG A 204 -17.46 0.67 -7.97
CA ARG A 204 -16.52 1.45 -8.81
C ARG A 204 -17.17 2.72 -9.35
N GLY A 205 -18.45 2.67 -9.70
CA GLY A 205 -19.25 3.86 -10.04
C GLY A 205 -19.33 4.90 -8.91
N HIS A 206 -19.50 4.46 -7.65
CA HIS A 206 -19.46 5.35 -6.48
C HIS A 206 -18.07 5.97 -6.30
N VAL A 207 -17.00 5.16 -6.34
CA VAL A 207 -15.62 5.64 -6.20
C VAL A 207 -15.25 6.62 -7.30
N LYS A 208 -15.68 6.37 -8.54
CA LYS A 208 -15.47 7.29 -9.67
C LYS A 208 -16.11 8.66 -9.40
N LYS A 209 -17.34 8.70 -8.86
CA LYS A 209 -17.97 9.97 -8.47
C LYS A 209 -17.19 10.67 -7.34
N TRP A 210 -16.66 9.90 -6.39
CA TRP A 210 -15.84 10.42 -5.30
C TRP A 210 -14.52 11.03 -5.84
N LEU A 211 -13.85 10.37 -6.78
CA LEU A 211 -12.65 10.90 -7.46
C LEU A 211 -12.97 12.14 -8.30
N GLN A 212 -14.05 12.11 -9.09
CA GLN A 212 -14.44 13.23 -9.95
C GLN A 212 -14.67 14.53 -9.17
N LYS A 213 -15.29 14.46 -7.98
CA LYS A 213 -15.48 15.63 -7.10
C LYS A 213 -14.16 16.27 -6.63
N ARG A 214 -13.07 15.49 -6.60
CA ARG A 214 -11.76 15.88 -6.08
C ARG A 214 -10.72 16.09 -7.18
N LYS A 215 -11.00 15.67 -8.41
CA LYS A 215 -10.08 15.67 -9.57
C LYS A 215 -9.34 16.99 -9.81
N HIS A 216 -9.96 18.15 -9.59
CA HIS A 216 -9.32 19.46 -9.79
C HIS A 216 -8.46 19.91 -8.60
N LYS A 217 -8.53 19.20 -7.48
CA LYS A 217 -7.84 19.47 -6.23
C LYS A 217 -6.73 18.45 -5.92
N ILE A 218 -6.56 17.43 -6.74
CA ILE A 218 -5.48 16.45 -6.64
C ILE A 218 -4.35 16.90 -7.56
N GLU A 219 -3.16 17.11 -6.99
CA GLU A 219 -1.94 17.50 -7.72
C GLU A 219 -0.96 16.33 -7.83
N LYS A 220 -0.89 15.48 -6.80
CA LYS A 220 0.04 14.35 -6.74
C LYS A 220 -0.67 13.09 -6.27
N ILE A 221 -0.19 11.95 -6.76
CA ILE A 221 -0.66 10.64 -6.38
C ILE A 221 0.54 9.80 -5.96
N ILE A 222 0.42 9.06 -4.85
CA ILE A 222 1.43 8.13 -4.37
C ILE A 222 0.86 6.72 -4.42
N GLY A 223 1.54 5.84 -5.17
CA GLY A 223 1.27 4.41 -5.24
C GLY A 223 1.86 3.64 -4.05
N GLY A 224 1.44 2.39 -3.88
CA GLY A 224 1.88 1.55 -2.77
C GLY A 224 3.33 1.09 -2.86
N HIS A 225 3.98 1.20 -4.02
CA HIS A 225 5.42 0.94 -4.21
C HIS A 225 6.24 2.20 -4.50
N GLY A 226 5.75 3.35 -4.02
CA GLY A 226 6.49 4.61 -4.02
C GLY A 226 6.42 5.38 -5.33
N GLU A 227 5.58 4.96 -6.27
CA GLU A 227 5.37 5.68 -7.51
C GLU A 227 4.75 7.04 -7.24
N ILE A 228 5.42 8.09 -7.74
CA ILE A 228 4.84 9.43 -7.80
C ILE A 228 4.18 9.59 -9.17
N MET A 229 2.86 9.72 -9.14
CA MET A 229 1.99 9.84 -10.29
C MET A 229 1.31 11.21 -10.33
N SER A 230 0.86 11.55 -11.53
CA SER A 230 0.16 12.78 -11.87
C SER A 230 -1.34 12.55 -12.01
N LYS A 231 -2.08 13.65 -12.18
CA LYS A 231 -3.50 13.61 -12.53
C LYS A 231 -3.77 12.94 -13.88
N ASP A 232 -2.85 13.03 -14.83
CA ASP A 232 -3.01 12.41 -16.14
C ASP A 232 -2.95 10.88 -16.04
N ASP A 233 -2.11 10.35 -15.14
CA ASP A 233 -2.05 8.92 -14.83
C ASP A 233 -3.38 8.42 -14.24
N MET A 234 -4.01 9.19 -13.34
CA MET A 234 -5.35 8.88 -12.82
C MET A 234 -6.42 8.91 -13.90
N ASP A 235 -6.35 9.87 -14.83
CA ASP A 235 -7.30 9.96 -15.95
C ASP A 235 -7.16 8.77 -16.90
N ALA A 236 -5.93 8.33 -17.17
CA ALA A 236 -5.67 7.11 -17.92
C ALA A 236 -6.23 5.88 -17.20
N PHE A 237 -5.98 5.74 -15.89
CA PHE A 237 -6.55 4.67 -15.07
C PHE A 237 -8.08 4.65 -15.12
N CYS A 238 -8.73 5.81 -14.92
CA CYS A 238 -10.19 5.91 -14.93
C CYS A 238 -10.81 5.50 -16.28
N LYS A 239 -10.12 5.78 -17.40
CA LYS A 239 -10.53 5.31 -18.73
C LYS A 239 -10.37 3.79 -18.85
N ASN A 240 -9.24 3.25 -18.38
CA ASN A 240 -8.93 1.82 -18.41
C ASN A 240 -9.91 1.00 -17.58
N LEU A 241 -10.30 1.49 -16.40
CA LEU A 241 -11.30 0.83 -15.54
C LEU A 241 -12.65 0.67 -16.24
N VAL A 242 -13.09 1.71 -16.97
CA VAL A 242 -14.33 1.67 -17.75
C VAL A 242 -14.23 0.68 -18.92
N MET A 243 -13.06 0.58 -19.56
CA MET A 243 -12.84 -0.41 -20.63
C MET A 243 -12.89 -1.84 -20.09
N HIS A 244 -12.26 -2.09 -18.95
CA HIS A 244 -12.30 -3.38 -18.27
C HIS A 244 -13.73 -3.78 -17.90
N GLU A 245 -14.55 -2.86 -17.37
CA GLU A 245 -15.95 -3.14 -17.02
C GLU A 245 -16.83 -3.44 -18.25
N LYS A 246 -16.54 -2.82 -19.40
CA LYS A 246 -17.32 -3.03 -20.62
C LYS A 246 -16.91 -4.27 -21.41
N ASN A 247 -15.62 -4.61 -21.41
CA ASN A 247 -15.10 -5.75 -22.15
C ASN A 247 -13.85 -6.34 -21.47
N PRO A 248 -14.03 -7.21 -20.46
CA PRO A 248 -12.93 -7.82 -19.72
C PRO A 248 -11.99 -8.64 -20.61
N PHE A 249 -12.54 -9.31 -21.62
CA PHE A 249 -11.76 -10.13 -22.57
C PHE A 249 -10.85 -9.27 -23.47
N LEU A 250 -11.31 -8.11 -23.92
CA LEU A 250 -10.46 -7.20 -24.70
C LEU A 250 -9.38 -6.55 -23.82
N TYR A 251 -9.73 -6.16 -22.59
CA TYR A 251 -8.80 -5.53 -21.65
C TYR A 251 -7.61 -6.43 -21.28
N ASN A 252 -7.84 -7.74 -21.19
CA ASN A 252 -6.79 -8.71 -20.89
C ASN A 252 -5.92 -9.09 -22.10
N ASN A 253 -6.34 -8.74 -23.33
CA ASN A 253 -5.67 -9.16 -24.57
C ASN A 253 -5.06 -8.01 -25.41
N ILE A 254 -5.34 -6.73 -25.09
CA ILE A 254 -4.88 -5.56 -25.89
C ILE A 254 -3.73 -4.78 -25.23
N MET A 255 -3.48 -4.97 -23.93
CA MET A 255 -2.44 -4.28 -23.15
C MET A 255 -1.83 -5.22 -22.11
#